data_AF-A0A1P8MUN0-F1
#
_entry.id   AF-A0A1P8MUN0-F1
#
_cell.length_a   1.000
_cell.length_b   1.000
_cell.length_c   1.000
_cell.angle_alpha   90.00
_cell.angle_beta   90.00
_cell.angle_gamma   90.00
#
_symmetry.space_group_name_H-M   'P 1'
#
loop_
_entity.id
_entity.type
_entity.pdbx_description
1 polymer ?
#
loop_
_entity_poly.entity_id
_entity_poly.type
_entity_poly.pdbx_seq_one_letter_code
_entity_poly.pdbx_strand_id
1 'polypeptide(L)'
;MTRKIALIASTALALSAAPLLAENATISFDPTNTLAGQEDRVSTISAIEGGNVVTSDGVLLGQIEEFSINDQDRAVVQIDVEAGLRYDGDTMLLMIDPEHVTVANGGVAVEPTNDELFAAIGQGGQNSAGALEIDFK
;
A
#
# COMPACT_ATOMS: atom_id res chain seq x y z
N MET A 1 -41.70 35.62 48.60
CA MET A 1 -40.47 34.90 48.96
C MET A 1 -39.51 34.93 47.77
N THR A 2 -38.21 34.88 48.08
CA THR A 2 -37.07 35.33 47.29
C THR A 2 -36.50 34.24 46.37
N ARG A 3 -36.21 34.60 45.11
CA ARG A 3 -35.17 34.14 44.16
C ARG A 3 -34.79 32.64 44.11
N LYS A 4 -34.63 32.11 42.89
CA LYS A 4 -33.29 31.87 42.26
C LYS A 4 -33.45 31.33 40.83
N ILE A 5 -33.01 32.13 39.87
CA ILE A 5 -32.68 31.72 38.50
C ILE A 5 -31.42 30.88 38.61
N ALA A 6 -31.49 29.60 38.20
CA ALA A 6 -30.31 28.78 38.00
C ALA A 6 -29.99 28.77 36.50
N LEU A 7 -28.79 29.26 36.22
CA LEU A 7 -28.15 29.52 34.96
C LEU A 7 -27.22 28.32 34.63
N ILE A 8 -26.90 28.14 33.34
CA ILE A 8 -25.78 27.35 32.77
C ILE A 8 -25.98 25.81 32.89
N ALA A 9 -25.80 24.97 31.87
CA ALA A 9 -24.92 25.05 30.72
C ALA A 9 -25.54 24.38 29.49
N SER A 10 -25.57 25.10 28.37
CA SER A 10 -25.59 24.47 27.05
C SER A 10 -24.26 23.76 26.86
N THR A 11 -24.20 22.45 27.11
CA THR A 11 -23.17 21.61 26.51
C THR A 11 -23.44 21.56 25.02
N ALA A 12 -22.93 22.56 24.29
CA ALA A 12 -22.61 22.40 22.90
C ALA A 12 -21.52 21.33 22.85
N LEU A 13 -21.93 20.07 22.70
CA LEU A 13 -21.06 19.04 22.13
C LEU A 13 -20.78 19.50 20.70
N ALA A 14 -19.74 20.32 20.55
CA ALA A 14 -19.00 20.39 19.31
C ALA A 14 -18.40 19.01 19.11
N LEU A 15 -19.20 18.10 18.54
CA LEU A 15 -18.72 16.87 17.95
C LEU A 15 -17.96 17.30 16.70
N SER A 16 -16.76 17.87 16.89
CA SER A 16 -15.74 17.89 15.85
C SER A 16 -15.28 16.44 15.70
N ALA A 17 -16.15 15.60 15.15
CA ALA A 17 -15.68 14.53 14.31
C ALA A 17 -15.09 15.24 13.09
N ALA A 18 -13.84 15.69 13.24
CA ALA A 18 -12.92 15.64 12.13
C ALA A 18 -13.19 14.31 11.42
N PRO A 19 -13.29 14.28 10.08
CA PRO A 19 -13.33 13.01 9.39
C PRO A 19 -12.19 12.21 9.99
N LEU A 20 -12.52 11.11 10.67
CA LEU A 20 -11.54 10.08 10.94
C LEU A 20 -11.03 9.79 9.52
N LEU A 21 -9.87 10.34 9.22
CA LEU A 21 -9.01 9.87 8.14
C LEU A 21 -9.09 8.37 8.30
N ALA A 22 -9.74 7.73 7.32
CA ALA A 22 -10.02 6.32 7.32
C ALA A 22 -8.80 5.65 7.92
N GLU A 23 -8.99 4.99 9.07
CA GLU A 23 -7.99 4.15 9.69
C GLU A 23 -7.32 3.41 8.55
N ASN A 24 -6.02 3.66 8.39
CA ASN A 24 -5.12 3.07 7.41
C ASN A 24 -5.57 1.64 7.14
N ALA A 25 -6.46 1.44 6.18
CA ALA A 25 -7.18 0.19 6.03
C ALA A 25 -6.11 -0.76 5.56
N THR A 26 -5.60 -1.58 6.48
CA THR A 26 -4.42 -2.40 6.24
C THR A 26 -4.77 -3.28 5.05
N ILE A 27 -4.20 -2.92 3.91
CA ILE A 27 -4.44 -3.62 2.66
C ILE A 27 -3.83 -5.00 2.88
N SER A 28 -4.66 -6.02 2.73
CA SER A 28 -4.24 -7.41 2.91
C SER A 28 -4.38 -8.13 1.58
N PHE A 29 -3.46 -9.05 1.34
CA PHE A 29 -3.50 -9.87 0.14
C PHE A 29 -4.76 -10.75 0.17
N ASP A 30 -5.53 -10.69 -0.91
CA ASP A 30 -6.74 -11.47 -1.11
C ASP A 30 -6.65 -12.22 -2.45
N PRO A 31 -6.52 -13.56 -2.43
CA PRO A 31 -6.36 -14.35 -3.65
C PRO A 31 -7.63 -14.43 -4.50
N THR A 32 -8.77 -13.91 -4.02
CA THR A 32 -10.02 -13.84 -4.78
C THR A 32 -10.22 -12.48 -5.47
N ASN A 33 -9.43 -11.48 -5.06
CA ASN A 33 -9.44 -10.11 -5.58
C ASN A 33 -8.03 -9.73 -6.03
N THR A 34 -7.54 -10.45 -7.04
CA THR A 34 -6.21 -10.22 -7.62
C THR A 34 -6.31 -9.33 -8.84
N LEU A 35 -5.22 -8.66 -9.18
CA LEU A 35 -5.13 -7.81 -10.37
C LEU A 35 -5.34 -8.62 -11.65
N ALA A 36 -4.99 -9.91 -11.66
CA ALA A 36 -5.33 -10.83 -12.75
C ALA A 36 -6.84 -11.03 -12.93
N GLY A 37 -7.63 -10.97 -11.86
CA GLY A 37 -9.09 -11.10 -11.90
C GLY A 37 -9.84 -9.80 -12.22
N GLN A 38 -9.16 -8.65 -12.27
CA GLN A 38 -9.80 -7.35 -12.52
C GLN A 38 -10.15 -7.18 -14.00
N GLU A 39 -11.43 -6.87 -14.29
CA GLU A 39 -11.90 -6.61 -15.67
C GLU A 39 -11.31 -5.31 -16.25
N ASP A 40 -11.07 -4.29 -15.42
CA ASP A 40 -10.45 -3.02 -15.80
C ASP A 40 -9.18 -2.75 -15.01
N ARG A 41 -8.09 -3.39 -15.46
CA ARG A 41 -6.75 -3.23 -14.89
C ARG A 41 -6.23 -1.81 -15.05
N VAL A 42 -6.50 -1.16 -16.18
CA VAL A 42 -5.98 0.20 -16.47
C VAL A 42 -6.55 1.21 -15.48
N SER A 43 -7.87 1.21 -15.28
CA SER A 43 -8.49 2.10 -14.30
C SER A 43 -8.07 1.78 -12.87
N THR A 44 -7.83 0.50 -12.56
CA THR A 44 -7.35 0.07 -11.25
C THR A 44 -5.95 0.62 -10.97
N ILE A 45 -5.05 0.52 -11.95
CA ILE A 45 -3.67 1.01 -11.87
C ILE A 45 -3.61 2.52 -11.63
N SER A 46 -4.37 3.30 -12.41
CA SER A 46 -4.41 4.77 -12.21
C SER A 46 -5.03 5.19 -10.87
N ALA A 47 -5.79 4.31 -10.21
CA ALA A 47 -6.41 4.59 -8.92
C ALA A 47 -5.50 4.27 -7.72
N ILE A 48 -4.37 3.58 -7.94
CA ILE A 48 -3.42 3.18 -6.88
C ILE A 48 -2.09 3.93 -6.94
N GLU A 49 -1.85 4.78 -7.95
CA GLU A 49 -0.66 5.63 -7.97
C GLU A 49 -0.65 6.54 -6.74
N GLY A 50 0.47 6.56 -5.99
CA GLY A 50 0.58 7.21 -4.68
C GLY A 50 -0.01 6.42 -3.52
N GLY A 51 -0.52 5.21 -3.76
CA GLY A 51 -1.01 4.27 -2.77
C GLY A 51 0.09 3.57 -1.99
N ASN A 52 -0.26 2.91 -0.89
CA ASN A 52 0.69 2.12 -0.11
C ASN A 52 0.91 0.73 -0.71
N VAL A 53 2.13 0.20 -0.62
CA VAL A 53 2.44 -1.21 -0.93
C VAL A 53 2.68 -1.98 0.36
N VAL A 54 1.91 -3.05 0.56
CA VAL A 54 1.97 -3.89 1.75
C VAL A 54 2.26 -5.34 1.36
N THR A 55 3.10 -6.03 2.10
CA THR A 55 3.32 -7.47 1.91
C THR A 55 2.21 -8.31 2.54
N SER A 56 2.15 -9.59 2.22
CA SER A 56 1.15 -10.51 2.78
C SER A 56 1.27 -10.67 4.30
N ASP A 57 2.45 -10.47 4.88
CA ASP A 57 2.70 -10.42 6.33
C ASP A 57 2.36 -9.07 6.98
N GLY A 58 1.88 -8.10 6.20
CA GLY A 58 1.41 -6.81 6.68
C GLY A 58 2.51 -5.75 6.85
N VAL A 59 3.68 -5.94 6.25
CA VAL A 59 4.76 -4.95 6.27
C VAL A 59 4.54 -3.92 5.17
N LEU A 60 4.53 -2.65 5.55
CA LEU A 60 4.53 -1.53 4.61
C LEU A 60 5.91 -1.43 3.96
N LEU A 61 5.97 -1.63 2.64
CA LEU A 61 7.20 -1.46 1.86
C LEU A 61 7.45 0.02 1.52
N GLY A 62 6.37 0.79 1.37
CA GLY A 62 6.45 2.18 0.95
C GLY A 62 5.25 2.63 0.13
N GLN A 63 5.44 3.67 -0.67
CA GLN A 63 4.41 4.23 -1.55
C GLN A 63 4.68 3.89 -3.01
N ILE A 64 3.63 3.73 -3.80
CA ILE A 64 3.69 3.46 -5.23
C ILE A 64 4.07 4.76 -5.93
N GLU A 65 5.25 4.82 -6.53
CA GLU A 65 5.63 5.90 -7.44
C GLU A 65 5.00 5.70 -8.82
N GLU A 66 5.07 4.47 -9.33
CA GLU A 66 4.56 4.08 -10.64
C GLU A 66 4.10 2.62 -10.60
N PHE A 67 3.00 2.32 -11.29
CA PHE A 67 2.55 0.95 -11.48
C PHE A 67 2.26 0.73 -12.96
N SER A 68 2.79 -0.35 -13.53
CA SER A 68 2.56 -0.71 -14.93
C SER A 68 2.45 -2.23 -15.11
N ILE A 69 1.99 -2.65 -16.29
CA ILE A 69 2.07 -4.05 -16.74
C ILE A 69 3.04 -4.09 -17.92
N ASN A 70 4.05 -4.96 -17.86
CA ASN A 70 5.03 -5.11 -18.95
C ASN A 70 4.53 -6.03 -20.08
N ASP A 71 5.32 -6.17 -21.15
CA ASP A 71 4.99 -7.02 -22.30
C ASP A 71 4.87 -8.52 -21.98
N GLN A 72 5.29 -8.94 -20.77
CA GLN A 72 5.17 -10.31 -20.27
C GLN A 72 3.91 -10.51 -19.40
N ASP A 73 3.00 -9.54 -19.37
CA ASP A 73 1.80 -9.51 -18.53
C ASP A 73 2.10 -9.53 -17.03
N ARG A 74 3.26 -9.01 -16.63
CA ARG A 74 3.67 -8.90 -15.22
C ARG A 74 3.47 -7.51 -14.68
N ALA A 75 3.04 -7.44 -13.42
CA ALA A 75 2.93 -6.19 -12.70
C ALA A 75 4.31 -5.69 -12.31
N VAL A 76 4.62 -4.46 -12.72
CA VAL A 76 5.84 -3.75 -12.36
C VAL A 76 5.45 -2.60 -11.45
N VAL A 77 5.85 -2.69 -10.18
CA VAL A 77 5.54 -1.71 -9.14
C VAL A 77 6.83 -1.01 -8.76
N GLN A 78 6.91 0.29 -9.06
CA GLN A 78 7.96 1.15 -8.53
C GLN A 78 7.50 1.71 -7.18
N ILE A 79 8.30 1.46 -6.16
CA ILE A 79 8.00 1.75 -4.77
C ILE A 79 9.04 2.72 -4.24
N ASP A 80 8.61 3.87 -3.73
CA ASP A 80 9.41 4.73 -2.87
C ASP A 80 9.45 4.06 -1.49
N VAL A 81 10.60 3.47 -1.18
CA VAL A 81 10.77 2.56 -0.05
C VAL A 81 10.73 3.35 1.25
N GLU A 82 9.94 2.86 2.22
CA GLU A 82 9.87 3.53 3.52
C GLU A 82 11.23 3.51 4.23
N ALA A 83 11.66 4.68 4.70
CA ALA A 83 12.92 4.83 5.41
C ALA A 83 12.98 3.93 6.66
N GLY A 84 14.07 3.18 6.81
CA GLY A 84 14.29 2.29 7.96
C GLY A 84 13.91 0.83 7.72
N LEU A 85 13.44 0.50 6.51
CA LEU A 85 13.36 -0.88 6.06
C LEU A 85 14.74 -1.47 5.79
N ARG A 86 14.78 -2.80 5.61
CA ARG A 86 16.02 -3.58 5.44
C ARG A 86 16.61 -3.45 4.03
N TYR A 87 16.00 -2.65 3.16
CA TYR A 87 16.36 -2.48 1.76
C TYR A 87 17.37 -1.34 1.59
N ASP A 88 18.45 -1.56 0.84
CA ASP A 88 19.52 -0.59 0.59
C ASP A 88 19.25 0.16 -0.74
N GLY A 89 18.15 0.91 -0.77
CA GLY A 89 17.70 1.71 -1.91
C GLY A 89 16.50 2.59 -1.54
N ASP A 90 16.47 3.81 -2.09
CA ASP A 90 15.33 4.71 -1.95
C ASP A 90 14.14 4.25 -2.82
N THR A 91 14.43 3.57 -3.94
CA THR A 91 13.41 3.05 -4.85
C THR A 91 13.54 1.53 -5.00
N MET A 92 12.41 0.82 -5.01
CA MET A 92 12.32 -0.61 -5.32
C MET A 92 11.44 -0.84 -6.54
N LEU A 93 11.94 -1.60 -7.51
CA LEU A 93 11.19 -2.09 -8.66
C LEU A 93 10.81 -3.55 -8.39
N LEU A 94 9.55 -3.77 -7.99
CA LEU A 94 9.00 -5.10 -7.79
C LEU A 94 8.28 -5.54 -9.06
N MET A 95 8.82 -6.56 -9.72
CA MET A 95 8.13 -7.28 -10.78
C MET A 95 7.48 -8.52 -10.17
N ILE A 96 6.18 -8.68 -10.37
CA ILE A 96 5.40 -9.75 -9.75
C ILE A 96 4.26 -10.17 -10.67
N ASP A 97 3.90 -11.45 -10.65
CA ASP A 97 2.73 -11.91 -11.38
C ASP A 97 1.46 -11.28 -10.80
N PRO A 98 0.55 -10.77 -11.64
CA PRO A 98 -0.63 -10.03 -11.20
C PRO A 98 -1.66 -10.90 -10.46
N GLU A 99 -1.51 -12.23 -10.48
CA GLU A 99 -2.25 -13.14 -9.61
C GLU A 99 -1.79 -13.07 -8.14
N HIS A 100 -0.58 -12.59 -7.89
CA HIS A 100 0.00 -12.38 -6.57
C HIS A 100 -0.07 -10.90 -6.12
N VAL A 101 -0.91 -10.10 -6.80
CA VAL A 101 -1.14 -8.68 -6.51
C VAL A 101 -2.62 -8.47 -6.22
N THR A 102 -2.94 -7.95 -5.05
CA THR A 102 -4.29 -7.51 -4.66
C THR A 102 -4.32 -6.00 -4.63
N VAL A 103 -5.34 -5.42 -5.25
CA VAL A 103 -5.58 -3.97 -5.20
C VAL A 103 -6.80 -3.70 -4.34
N ALA A 104 -6.60 -2.92 -3.26
CA ALA A 104 -7.70 -2.51 -2.39
C ALA A 104 -7.37 -1.20 -1.69
N ASN A 105 -8.41 -0.45 -1.31
CA ASN A 105 -8.31 0.80 -0.53
C ASN A 105 -7.31 1.83 -1.10
N GLY A 106 -7.13 1.87 -2.41
CA GLY A 106 -6.20 2.81 -3.07
C GLY A 106 -4.73 2.47 -2.92
N GLY A 107 -4.39 1.21 -2.62
CA GLY A 107 -3.01 0.71 -2.67
C GLY A 107 -2.96 -0.77 -3.09
N VAL A 108 -1.81 -1.38 -2.83
CA VAL A 108 -1.46 -2.73 -3.30
C VAL A 108 -1.03 -3.60 -2.13
N ALA A 109 -1.55 -4.83 -2.07
CA ALA A 109 -1.00 -5.91 -1.27
C ALA A 109 -0.37 -6.97 -2.18
N VAL A 110 0.81 -7.46 -1.82
CA VAL A 110 1.54 -8.48 -2.60
C VAL A 110 1.66 -9.78 -1.80
N GLU A 111 1.53 -10.93 -2.48
CA GLU A 111 1.64 -12.25 -1.84
C GLU A 111 3.03 -12.57 -1.22
N PRO A 112 4.19 -12.12 -1.74
CA PRO A 112 5.45 -12.37 -1.06
C PRO A 112 5.50 -11.65 0.29
N THR A 113 6.01 -12.37 1.29
CA THR A 113 6.33 -11.77 2.58
C THR A 113 7.57 -10.87 2.48
N ASN A 114 7.73 -9.96 3.44
CA ASN A 114 8.90 -9.08 3.50
C ASN A 114 10.23 -9.88 3.59
N ASP A 115 10.24 -11.01 4.30
CA ASP A 115 11.40 -11.91 4.37
C ASP A 115 11.68 -12.62 3.03
N GLU A 116 10.65 -13.00 2.28
CA GLU A 116 10.80 -13.60 0.95
C GLU A 116 11.31 -12.60 -0.08
N LEU A 117 10.77 -11.37 -0.06
CA LEU A 117 11.29 -10.27 -0.87
C LEU A 117 12.76 -10.01 -0.56
N PHE A 118 13.12 -9.93 0.72
CA PHE A 118 14.50 -9.71 1.14
C PHE A 118 15.42 -10.87 0.71
N ALA A 119 14.95 -12.11 0.78
CA ALA A 119 15.69 -13.28 0.32
C ALA A 119 15.90 -13.29 -1.21
N ALA A 120 14.93 -12.78 -1.99
CA ALA A 120 15.03 -12.67 -3.44
C ALA A 120 16.14 -11.71 -3.87
N ILE A 121 16.35 -10.61 -3.12
CA ILE A 121 17.46 -9.68 -3.34
C ILE A 121 18.81 -10.41 -3.23
N GLY A 122 18.99 -11.19 -2.17
CA GLY A 122 20.22 -11.93 -1.90
C GLY A 122 20.55 -13.02 -2.94
N GLN A 123 19.59 -13.41 -3.77
CA GLN A 123 19.73 -14.48 -4.78
C GLN A 123 19.88 -13.96 -6.22
N GLY A 124 19.80 -12.65 -6.45
CA GLY A 124 19.91 -12.10 -7.80
C GLY A 124 19.34 -10.70 -8.01
N GLY A 125 18.81 -10.04 -6.98
CA GLY A 125 18.34 -8.66 -7.08
C GLY A 125 19.49 -7.74 -7.49
N GLN A 126 19.36 -7.11 -8.65
CA GLN A 126 20.38 -6.19 -9.13
C GLN A 126 20.15 -4.82 -8.48
N ASN A 127 21.16 -4.35 -7.75
CA ASN A 127 21.20 -2.96 -7.29
C ASN A 127 21.80 -2.12 -8.43
N SER A 128 20.97 -1.78 -9.40
CA SER A 128 21.37 -0.97 -10.56
C SER A 128 20.92 0.46 -10.31
N ALA A 129 21.90 1.34 -10.02
CA ALA A 129 21.69 2.79 -9.90
C ALA A 129 20.71 3.25 -8.80
N GLY A 130 20.73 2.61 -7.62
CA GLY A 130 19.92 3.04 -6.46
C GLY A 130 18.48 2.55 -6.48
N ALA A 131 18.09 1.79 -7.51
CA ALA A 131 16.84 1.06 -7.57
C ALA A 131 17.09 -0.44 -7.30
N LEU A 132 16.27 -1.00 -6.42
CA LEU A 132 16.30 -2.41 -6.06
C LEU A 132 15.32 -3.20 -6.94
N GLU A 133 15.83 -3.97 -7.89
CA GLU A 133 14.97 -4.80 -8.76
C GLU A 133 14.75 -6.19 -8.16
N ILE A 134 13.48 -6.54 -7.94
CA ILE A 134 13.05 -7.87 -7.45
C ILE A 134 12.13 -8.49 -8.49
N ASP A 135 12.56 -9.61 -9.05
CA ASP A 135 11.74 -10.46 -9.89
C ASP A 135 11.14 -11.57 -9.02
N PHE A 136 9.86 -11.44 -8.68
CA PHE A 136 9.10 -12.46 -7.97
C PHE A 136 8.11 -13.16 -8.93
N LYS A 137 8.04 -14.49 -8.78
CA LYS A 137 7.21 -15.42 -9.53
C LYS A 137 5.77 -15.50 -9.01
#